data_AF-A0AAV1AHZ2-F1
#
_entry.id   AF-A0AAV1AHZ2-F1
#
_cell.length_a   1.000
_cell.length_b   1.000
_cell.length_c   1.000
_cell.angle_alpha   90.00
_cell.angle_beta   90.00
_cell.angle_gamma   90.00
#
_symmetry.space_group_name_H-M   'P 1'
#
loop_
_entity.id
_entity.type
_entity.pdbx_description
1 polymer ?
#
loop_
_entity_poly.entity_id
_entity_poly.type
_entity_poly.pdbx_seq_one_letter_code
_entity_poly.pdbx_strand_id
1 'polypeptide(L)'
;MCIPCGPKFEPLYRDTEKGDEDWNEFNDINKLIIRSSLRTEYRIAFPHLYNNRPRKCKKKIYDEDDDWILPDGVEPFLKDTQLYTDTTAAGISLIFASRPFNMRSGRMRRAEDIPLVSEWYKEHCPPSYPVKVRVSYQKLLKCFVLNELHHRSPEAQKKKNLFRSLQATKFFQTTELDWVEAGLQVCRQGYNMLNLLIHRKNLNYLHLDYNFNLKPVKTVTTKERKKSQFGNAFHLCREILRLTKLVVDSNV
;
A
#
# COMPACT_ATOMS: atom_id res chain seq x y z
N MET A 1 -12.57 -17.14 -9.57
CA MET A 1 -11.96 -16.80 -10.89
C MET A 1 -10.69 -16.01 -10.65
N CYS A 2 -9.62 -16.24 -11.41
CA CYS A 2 -8.39 -15.46 -11.33
C CYS A 2 -7.78 -15.31 -12.73
N ILE A 3 -7.32 -14.10 -13.06
CA ILE A 3 -6.48 -13.89 -14.25
C ILE A 3 -5.13 -14.57 -14.00
N PRO A 4 -4.52 -15.25 -14.99
CA PRO A 4 -3.13 -15.68 -14.90
C PRO A 4 -2.22 -14.54 -14.43
N CYS A 5 -1.29 -14.83 -13.52
CA CYS A 5 -0.42 -13.82 -12.88
C CYS A 5 -1.11 -12.74 -12.03
N GLY A 6 -2.44 -12.73 -11.92
CA GLY A 6 -3.20 -11.82 -11.07
C GLY A 6 -3.29 -12.27 -9.59
N PRO A 7 -3.79 -11.38 -8.70
CA PRO A 7 -3.96 -11.69 -7.30
C PRO A 7 -5.10 -12.69 -7.07
N LYS A 8 -4.96 -13.52 -6.02
CA LYS A 8 -5.99 -14.48 -5.58
C LYS A 8 -6.61 -14.05 -4.25
N PHE A 9 -7.93 -14.14 -4.18
CA PHE A 9 -8.73 -13.78 -3.01
C PHE A 9 -9.56 -14.96 -2.53
N GLU A 10 -9.98 -14.87 -1.27
CA GLU A 10 -11.03 -15.75 -0.75
C GLU A 10 -12.34 -15.50 -1.52
N PRO A 11 -13.14 -16.55 -1.81
CA PRO A 11 -14.44 -16.37 -2.43
C PRO A 11 -15.33 -15.46 -1.58
N LEU A 12 -15.90 -14.43 -2.20
CA LEU A 12 -16.81 -13.49 -1.52
C LEU A 12 -18.13 -14.16 -1.14
N TYR A 13 -18.62 -15.02 -2.02
CA TYR A 13 -19.77 -15.88 -1.80
C TYR A 13 -19.27 -17.33 -1.87
N ARG A 14 -19.51 -18.09 -0.81
CA ARG A 14 -19.27 -19.54 -0.77
C ARG A 14 -20.65 -20.18 -0.87
N ASP A 15 -21.27 -20.09 -2.05
CA ASP A 15 -22.61 -20.63 -2.24
C ASP A 15 -22.58 -22.14 -1.95
N THR A 16 -23.25 -22.55 -0.88
CA THR A 16 -23.32 -23.91 -0.34
C THR A 16 -24.35 -24.79 -1.07
N GLU A 17 -25.19 -24.19 -1.91
CA GLU A 17 -26.23 -24.87 -2.68
C GLU A 17 -25.69 -25.21 -4.09
N LYS A 18 -24.83 -26.22 -4.17
CA LYS A 18 -24.42 -26.80 -5.47
C LYS A 18 -25.44 -27.79 -6.05
N GLY A 19 -26.45 -28.17 -5.28
CA GLY A 19 -27.32 -29.32 -5.57
C GLY A 19 -28.27 -29.14 -6.77
N ASP A 20 -28.74 -27.92 -7.03
CA ASP A 20 -29.89 -27.70 -7.93
C ASP A 20 -29.51 -27.01 -9.27
N GLU A 21 -28.23 -26.70 -9.51
CA GLU A 21 -27.77 -26.01 -10.73
C GLU A 21 -27.04 -26.90 -11.75
N ASP A 22 -26.66 -28.13 -11.37
CA ASP A 22 -25.76 -28.96 -12.18
C ASP A 22 -26.47 -29.66 -13.37
N TRP A 23 -27.79 -29.90 -13.30
CA TRP A 23 -28.55 -30.57 -14.37
C TRP A 23 -29.90 -29.90 -14.65
N ASN A 24 -29.86 -28.79 -15.37
CA ASN A 24 -31.05 -28.09 -15.86
C ASN A 24 -31.14 -28.19 -17.38
N GLU A 25 -32.35 -28.04 -17.93
CA GLU A 25 -32.61 -28.16 -19.36
C GLU A 25 -31.72 -27.26 -20.25
N PHE A 26 -31.26 -26.14 -19.69
CA PHE A 26 -30.40 -25.16 -20.34
C PHE A 26 -28.91 -25.55 -20.40
N ASN A 27 -28.43 -26.40 -19.49
CA ASN A 27 -27.01 -26.80 -19.41
C ASN A 27 -26.77 -28.22 -19.94
N ASP A 28 -27.74 -28.81 -20.63
CA ASP A 28 -27.62 -30.14 -21.25
C ASP A 28 -26.51 -30.14 -22.33
N ILE A 29 -25.55 -31.05 -22.17
CA ILE A 29 -24.38 -31.17 -23.03
C ILE A 29 -24.74 -31.43 -24.50
N ASN A 30 -25.87 -32.11 -24.75
CA ASN A 30 -26.32 -32.41 -26.11
C ASN A 30 -26.92 -31.18 -26.82
N LYS A 31 -27.26 -30.13 -26.07
CA LYS A 31 -27.83 -28.89 -26.58
C LYS A 31 -26.78 -27.76 -26.71
N LEU A 32 -25.55 -27.99 -26.27
CA LEU A 32 -24.47 -26.99 -26.28
C LEU A 32 -23.50 -27.20 -27.45
N ILE A 33 -23.34 -26.17 -28.28
CA ILE A 33 -22.35 -26.16 -29.36
C ILE A 33 -21.02 -25.60 -28.82
N ILE A 34 -20.04 -26.47 -28.58
CA ILE A 34 -18.71 -26.08 -28.08
C ILE A 34 -17.75 -25.94 -29.26
N ARG A 35 -17.58 -24.71 -29.77
CA ARG A 35 -16.57 -24.40 -30.81
C ARG A 35 -15.22 -23.98 -30.25
N SER A 36 -15.22 -23.34 -29.09
CA SER A 36 -14.03 -22.85 -28.39
C SER A 36 -14.25 -22.91 -26.88
N SER A 37 -13.20 -23.24 -26.12
CA SER A 37 -13.31 -23.27 -24.66
C SER A 37 -13.43 -21.86 -24.07
N LEU A 38 -14.43 -21.66 -23.20
CA LEU A 38 -14.62 -20.40 -22.50
C LEU A 38 -13.57 -20.22 -21.41
N ARG A 39 -12.57 -19.38 -21.67
CA ARG A 39 -11.53 -18.98 -20.71
C ARG A 39 -12.05 -18.01 -19.65
N THR A 40 -11.33 -17.92 -18.53
CA THR A 40 -11.66 -17.03 -17.40
C THR A 40 -11.64 -15.55 -17.76
N GLU A 41 -10.87 -15.16 -18.76
CA GLU A 41 -10.70 -13.82 -19.25
C GLU A 41 -12.00 -13.29 -19.86
N TYR A 42 -12.75 -14.13 -20.60
CA TYR A 42 -14.05 -13.76 -21.15
C TYR A 42 -15.07 -13.49 -20.04
N ARG A 43 -15.05 -14.31 -18.98
CA ARG A 43 -15.91 -14.13 -17.80
C ARG A 43 -15.59 -12.83 -17.04
N ILE A 44 -14.38 -12.30 -17.16
CA ILE A 44 -13.99 -11.03 -16.54
C ILE A 44 -14.29 -9.84 -17.46
N ALA A 45 -14.06 -10.00 -18.77
CA ALA A 45 -14.32 -8.95 -19.76
C ALA A 45 -15.81 -8.65 -19.93
N PHE A 46 -16.65 -9.70 -19.95
CA PHE A 46 -18.10 -9.60 -20.11
C PHE A 46 -18.81 -10.31 -18.95
N PRO A 47 -18.80 -9.72 -17.73
CA PRO A 47 -19.22 -10.40 -16.53
C PRO A 47 -20.71 -10.77 -16.52
N HIS A 48 -21.55 -10.01 -17.23
CA HIS A 48 -22.99 -10.26 -17.31
C HIS A 48 -23.39 -11.24 -18.42
N LEU A 49 -22.48 -11.58 -19.34
CA LEU A 49 -22.77 -12.48 -20.47
C LEU A 49 -22.37 -13.92 -20.16
N TYR A 50 -21.16 -14.11 -19.59
CA TYR A 50 -20.57 -15.45 -19.43
C TYR A 50 -20.59 -15.99 -17.99
N ASN A 51 -21.20 -15.28 -17.03
CA ASN A 51 -21.37 -15.78 -15.66
C ASN A 51 -22.85 -15.88 -15.29
N ASN A 52 -23.19 -16.98 -14.61
CA ASN A 52 -24.46 -17.09 -13.91
C ASN A 52 -24.38 -16.24 -12.63
N ARG A 53 -25.47 -15.49 -12.34
CA ARG A 53 -25.63 -14.69 -11.12
C ARG A 53 -24.46 -13.71 -10.83
N PRO A 54 -24.11 -12.80 -11.75
CA PRO A 54 -23.06 -11.80 -11.49
C PRO A 54 -23.47 -10.85 -10.37
N ARG A 55 -22.78 -10.91 -9.22
CA ARG A 55 -23.01 -10.05 -8.05
C ARG A 55 -21.76 -9.23 -7.73
N LYS A 56 -21.95 -7.95 -7.38
CA LYS A 56 -20.87 -7.00 -7.05
C LYS A 56 -19.77 -6.90 -8.15
N CYS A 57 -20.16 -6.97 -9.42
CA CYS A 57 -19.26 -6.76 -10.55
C CYS A 57 -19.24 -5.28 -10.98
N LYS A 58 -18.07 -4.76 -11.35
CA LYS A 58 -17.93 -3.43 -12.00
C LYS A 58 -17.79 -3.63 -13.51
N LYS A 59 -18.48 -2.82 -14.31
CA LYS A 59 -18.37 -2.84 -15.79
C LYS A 59 -17.10 -2.11 -16.24
N LYS A 60 -16.50 -2.57 -17.34
CA LYS A 60 -15.49 -1.79 -18.09
C LYS A 60 -16.21 -0.78 -19.00
N ILE A 61 -15.62 0.39 -19.19
CA ILE A 61 -16.07 1.41 -20.14
C ILE A 61 -15.44 1.07 -21.50
N TYR A 62 -16.23 1.16 -22.57
CA TYR A 62 -15.80 1.08 -23.96
C TYR A 62 -16.16 2.42 -24.62
N ASP A 63 -15.25 2.94 -25.45
CA ASP A 63 -15.43 4.22 -26.14
C ASP A 63 -16.11 4.00 -27.50
N GLU A 64 -16.98 4.93 -27.89
CA GLU A 64 -17.62 5.03 -29.22
C GLU A 64 -17.17 6.35 -29.86
N ASP A 65 -16.63 6.29 -31.08
CA ASP A 65 -16.22 7.46 -31.86
C ASP A 65 -17.27 7.75 -32.94
N ASP A 66 -17.72 9.01 -33.03
CA ASP A 66 -18.62 9.53 -34.07
C ASP A 66 -17.87 10.56 -34.95
N ASP A 67 -18.01 10.45 -36.28
CA ASP A 67 -17.37 11.33 -37.28
C ASP A 67 -18.26 12.52 -37.70
N TRP A 68 -17.65 13.70 -37.88
CA TRP A 68 -18.30 14.97 -38.28
C TRP A 68 -17.52 15.69 -39.40
N ILE A 69 -18.20 16.51 -40.24
CA ILE A 69 -17.63 17.20 -41.42
C ILE A 69 -17.89 18.72 -41.39
N LEU A 70 -16.92 19.52 -41.84
CA LEU A 70 -16.94 20.98 -41.88
C LEU A 70 -17.63 21.58 -43.13
N PRO A 71 -18.25 22.78 -43.03
CA PRO A 71 -18.73 23.58 -44.17
C PRO A 71 -17.66 24.45 -44.84
N ASP A 72 -17.93 24.90 -46.06
CA ASP A 72 -17.02 25.69 -46.91
C ASP A 72 -16.90 27.17 -46.54
N GLY A 73 -15.71 27.74 -46.76
CA GLY A 73 -15.38 29.16 -46.55
C GLY A 73 -14.50 29.45 -45.31
N VAL A 74 -14.01 28.40 -44.65
CA VAL A 74 -13.21 28.51 -43.42
C VAL A 74 -11.72 28.52 -43.76
N GLU A 75 -11.00 29.55 -43.34
CA GLU A 75 -9.54 29.64 -43.46
C GLU A 75 -8.83 29.24 -42.15
N PRO A 76 -7.56 28.79 -42.21
CA PRO A 76 -6.80 28.43 -41.02
C PRO A 76 -6.44 29.65 -40.16
N PHE A 77 -6.84 29.65 -38.88
CA PHE A 77 -6.65 30.76 -37.95
C PHE A 77 -5.19 31.24 -37.77
N LEU A 78 -4.20 30.37 -37.90
CA LEU A 78 -2.81 30.60 -37.47
C LEU A 78 -1.80 30.48 -38.64
N LYS A 79 -2.17 31.00 -39.81
CA LYS A 79 -1.36 30.93 -41.05
C LYS A 79 0.06 31.48 -40.89
N ASP A 80 0.24 32.50 -40.05
CA ASP A 80 1.53 33.20 -39.90
C ASP A 80 2.46 32.60 -38.85
N THR A 81 1.99 31.66 -38.04
CA THR A 81 2.80 31.02 -37.00
C THR A 81 3.46 29.73 -37.51
N GLN A 82 4.71 29.50 -37.11
CA GLN A 82 5.44 28.28 -37.44
C GLN A 82 4.81 27.05 -36.77
N LEU A 83 4.79 25.93 -37.49
CA LEU A 83 4.16 24.68 -37.03
C LEU A 83 4.85 24.06 -35.80
N TYR A 84 6.17 24.21 -35.69
CA TYR A 84 6.96 23.68 -34.57
C TYR A 84 8.07 24.65 -34.16
N THR A 85 8.49 24.52 -32.90
CA THR A 85 9.61 25.20 -32.28
C THR A 85 10.55 24.16 -31.65
N ASP A 86 11.73 24.56 -31.20
CA ASP A 86 12.72 23.67 -30.58
C ASP A 86 12.17 22.91 -29.35
N THR A 87 11.17 23.48 -28.65
CA THR A 87 10.57 22.88 -27.45
C THR A 87 9.28 22.09 -27.73
N THR A 88 8.74 22.16 -28.95
CA THR A 88 7.45 21.55 -29.28
C THR A 88 7.47 20.03 -29.11
N ALA A 89 8.53 19.35 -29.58
CA ALA A 89 8.65 17.90 -29.44
C ALA A 89 8.75 17.45 -27.97
N ALA A 90 9.51 18.19 -27.15
CA ALA A 90 9.62 17.93 -25.72
C ALA A 90 8.29 18.18 -24.99
N GLY A 91 7.59 19.26 -25.36
CA GLY A 91 6.25 19.59 -24.85
C GLY A 91 5.22 18.50 -25.16
N ILE A 92 5.19 18.02 -26.40
CA ILE A 92 4.33 16.90 -26.82
C ILE A 92 4.68 15.64 -26.03
N SER A 93 5.97 15.34 -25.83
CA SER A 93 6.40 14.17 -25.06
C SER A 93 5.92 14.23 -23.59
N LEU A 94 5.88 15.41 -22.98
CA LEU A 94 5.38 15.60 -21.61
C LEU A 94 3.86 15.41 -21.50
N ILE A 95 3.09 15.65 -22.57
CA ILE A 95 1.63 15.39 -22.58
C ILE A 95 1.34 13.90 -22.32
N PHE A 96 2.16 13.02 -22.89
CA PHE A 96 2.04 11.57 -22.74
C PHE A 96 2.83 11.00 -21.56
N ALA A 97 3.51 11.85 -20.76
CA ALA A 97 4.23 11.40 -19.60
C ALA A 97 3.27 10.93 -18.49
N SER A 98 3.74 10.01 -17.64
CA SER A 98 2.97 9.60 -16.46
C SER A 98 2.89 10.75 -15.45
N ARG A 99 1.83 10.73 -14.63
CA ARG A 99 1.78 11.60 -13.45
C ARG A 99 2.99 11.26 -12.56
N PRO A 100 3.77 12.25 -12.08
CA PRO A 100 3.46 13.68 -11.99
C PRO A 100 3.94 14.58 -13.14
N PHE A 101 4.63 14.03 -14.14
CA PHE A 101 5.39 14.82 -15.13
C PHE A 101 4.52 15.46 -16.22
N ASN A 102 3.29 14.98 -16.41
CA ASN A 102 2.33 15.60 -17.33
C ASN A 102 1.64 16.86 -16.77
N MET A 103 1.99 17.29 -15.56
CA MET A 103 1.40 18.47 -14.92
C MET A 103 2.42 19.61 -14.83
N ARG A 104 2.03 20.83 -15.19
CA ARG A 104 2.89 22.03 -15.05
C ARG A 104 2.99 22.55 -13.61
N SER A 105 2.00 22.25 -12.78
CA SER A 105 1.92 22.67 -11.38
C SER A 105 1.19 21.63 -10.54
N GLY A 106 1.55 21.51 -9.26
CA GLY A 106 0.93 20.56 -8.33
C GLY A 106 1.07 20.99 -6.88
N ARG A 107 0.46 20.21 -5.97
CA ARG A 107 0.62 20.39 -4.52
C ARG A 107 1.79 19.55 -4.01
N MET A 108 2.55 20.10 -3.06
CA MET A 108 3.55 19.31 -2.33
C MET A 108 2.87 18.15 -1.60
N ARG A 109 3.54 17.00 -1.58
CA ARG A 109 3.10 15.78 -0.90
C ARG A 109 4.18 15.37 0.09
N ARG A 110 3.80 14.60 1.10
CA ARG A 110 4.76 14.03 2.05
C ARG A 110 5.63 12.98 1.35
N ALA A 111 6.84 12.77 1.85
CA ALA A 111 7.77 11.81 1.26
C ALA A 111 7.19 10.39 1.27
N GLU A 112 6.52 9.99 2.36
CA GLU A 112 5.88 8.68 2.50
C GLU A 112 4.67 8.46 1.58
N ASP A 113 4.07 9.54 1.05
CA ASP A 113 2.90 9.45 0.17
C ASP A 113 3.28 9.18 -1.30
N ILE A 114 4.58 9.09 -1.62
CA ILE A 114 5.08 8.88 -2.99
C ILE A 114 5.54 7.43 -3.17
N PRO A 115 4.70 6.54 -3.72
CA PRO A 115 5.06 5.15 -3.90
C PRO A 115 5.88 4.97 -5.20
N LEU A 116 7.20 5.17 -5.12
CA LEU A 116 8.10 5.11 -6.28
C LEU A 116 8.01 3.80 -7.08
N VAL A 117 7.76 2.69 -6.40
CA VAL A 117 7.74 1.34 -7.00
C VAL A 117 6.33 0.86 -7.36
N SER A 118 5.30 1.70 -7.24
CA SER A 118 3.92 1.23 -7.43
C SER A 118 3.61 0.78 -8.85
N GLU A 119 4.18 1.45 -9.84
CA GLU A 119 3.91 1.13 -11.25
C GLU A 119 4.51 -0.22 -11.63
N TRP A 120 5.67 -0.58 -11.08
CA TRP A 120 6.36 -1.82 -11.43
C TRP A 120 5.53 -3.07 -11.17
N TYR A 121 4.80 -3.14 -10.04
CA TYR A 121 4.00 -4.32 -9.71
C TYR A 121 2.55 -4.25 -10.24
N LYS A 122 2.12 -3.10 -10.77
CA LYS A 122 0.84 -2.96 -11.47
C LYS A 122 0.92 -3.51 -12.89
N GLU A 123 2.12 -3.47 -13.49
CA GLU A 123 2.41 -4.11 -14.76
C GLU A 123 2.56 -5.64 -14.63
N HIS A 124 2.48 -6.34 -15.76
CA HIS A 124 2.68 -7.78 -15.78
C HIS A 124 4.14 -8.13 -15.49
N CYS A 125 4.35 -9.09 -14.60
CA CYS A 125 5.70 -9.56 -14.26
C CYS A 125 6.36 -10.25 -15.48
N PRO A 126 7.61 -9.92 -15.83
CA PRO A 126 8.34 -10.59 -16.90
C PRO A 126 8.41 -12.12 -16.70
N PRO A 127 8.22 -12.94 -17.77
CA PRO A 127 8.17 -14.39 -17.64
C PRO A 127 9.51 -15.02 -17.26
N SER A 128 10.64 -14.34 -17.58
CA SER A 128 11.99 -14.77 -17.24
C SER A 128 12.28 -14.79 -15.74
N TYR A 129 11.49 -14.08 -14.93
CA TYR A 129 11.72 -13.98 -13.49
C TYR A 129 11.34 -15.27 -12.74
N PRO A 130 12.09 -15.58 -11.66
CA PRO A 130 11.85 -16.78 -10.87
C PRO A 130 10.48 -16.73 -10.17
N VAL A 131 9.95 -17.90 -9.85
CA VAL A 131 8.63 -18.05 -9.19
C VAL A 131 8.51 -17.17 -7.95
N LYS A 132 9.58 -17.04 -7.16
CA LYS A 132 9.63 -16.17 -5.97
C LYS A 132 9.22 -14.74 -6.28
N VAL A 133 9.75 -14.15 -7.36
CA VAL A 133 9.46 -12.77 -7.75
C VAL A 133 8.03 -12.66 -8.28
N ARG A 134 7.58 -13.62 -9.10
CA ARG A 134 6.20 -13.64 -9.60
C ARG A 134 5.16 -13.70 -8.48
N VAL A 135 5.44 -14.46 -7.42
CA VAL A 135 4.59 -14.50 -6.21
C VAL A 135 4.62 -13.18 -5.46
N SER A 136 5.77 -12.49 -5.40
CA SER A 136 5.85 -11.14 -4.81
C SER A 136 4.98 -10.12 -5.55
N TYR A 137 5.01 -10.11 -6.89
CA TYR A 137 4.14 -9.26 -7.71
C TYR A 137 2.66 -9.51 -7.39
N GLN A 138 2.24 -10.77 -7.33
CA GLN A 138 0.87 -11.13 -6.97
C GLN A 138 0.48 -10.64 -5.56
N LYS A 139 1.39 -10.71 -4.59
CA LYS A 139 1.13 -10.24 -3.22
C LYS A 139 1.02 -8.72 -3.14
N LEU A 140 1.91 -7.98 -3.81
CA LEU A 140 1.87 -6.50 -3.85
C LEU A 140 0.59 -6.02 -4.53
N LEU A 141 0.24 -6.62 -5.67
CA LEU A 141 -1.00 -6.31 -6.38
C LEU A 141 -2.23 -6.66 -5.54
N LYS A 142 -2.20 -7.75 -4.77
CA LYS A 142 -3.26 -8.10 -3.81
C LYS A 142 -3.43 -7.03 -2.74
N CYS A 143 -2.35 -6.54 -2.14
CA CYS A 143 -2.40 -5.46 -1.15
C CYS A 143 -2.98 -4.17 -1.76
N PHE A 144 -2.56 -3.81 -2.97
CA PHE A 144 -3.10 -2.66 -3.69
C PHE A 144 -4.62 -2.77 -3.91
N VAL A 145 -5.08 -3.91 -4.45
CA VAL A 145 -6.52 -4.13 -4.71
C VAL A 145 -7.33 -4.14 -3.41
N LEU A 146 -6.82 -4.70 -2.31
CA LEU A 146 -7.51 -4.67 -1.01
C LEU A 146 -7.64 -3.25 -0.45
N ASN A 147 -6.59 -2.42 -0.61
CA ASN A 147 -6.61 -1.03 -0.18
C ASN A 147 -7.65 -0.22 -0.97
N GLU A 148 -7.67 -0.37 -2.31
CA GLU A 148 -8.65 0.29 -3.18
C GLU A 148 -10.09 -0.20 -2.94
N LEU A 149 -10.28 -1.49 -2.72
CA LEU A 149 -11.60 -2.09 -2.51
C LEU A 149 -12.27 -1.63 -1.21
N HIS A 150 -11.48 -1.51 -0.14
CA HIS A 150 -11.96 -1.12 1.19
C HIS A 150 -11.73 0.35 1.52
N HIS A 151 -11.27 1.15 0.55
CA HIS A 151 -11.10 2.58 0.73
C HIS A 151 -12.44 3.24 1.08
N ARG A 152 -12.47 3.96 2.20
CA ARG A 152 -13.59 4.80 2.63
C ARG A 152 -13.10 6.24 2.72
N SER A 153 -13.93 7.17 2.27
CA SER A 153 -13.66 8.59 2.42
C SER A 153 -13.42 8.91 3.90
N PRO A 154 -12.35 9.65 4.26
CA PRO A 154 -12.09 10.02 5.65
C PRO A 154 -13.25 10.79 6.27
N GLU A 155 -13.62 10.44 7.50
CA GLU A 155 -14.65 11.16 8.23
C GLU A 155 -14.18 12.55 8.65
N ALA A 156 -15.09 13.52 8.64
CA ALA A 156 -14.80 14.87 9.12
C ALA A 156 -14.58 14.83 10.64
N GLN A 157 -13.36 15.12 11.08
CA GLN A 157 -12.97 15.11 12.50
C GLN A 157 -12.42 16.47 12.92
N LYS A 158 -12.59 16.83 14.20
CA LYS A 158 -12.00 18.06 14.76
C LYS A 158 -10.47 17.92 14.77
N LYS A 159 -9.78 18.86 14.11
CA LYS A 159 -8.31 18.88 14.05
C LYS A 159 -7.71 19.08 15.45
N LYS A 160 -6.88 18.14 15.90
CA LYS A 160 -6.13 18.19 17.17
C LYS A 160 -4.63 18.18 16.88
N ASN A 161 -3.95 19.28 17.18
CA ASN A 161 -2.51 19.43 16.91
C ASN A 161 -1.70 19.18 18.20
N LEU A 162 -1.32 17.94 18.46
CA LEU A 162 -0.67 17.52 19.71
C LEU A 162 0.59 18.34 20.03
N PHE A 163 1.52 18.49 19.07
CA PHE A 163 2.76 19.23 19.32
C PHE A 163 2.52 20.72 19.57
N ARG A 164 1.51 21.33 18.93
CA ARG A 164 1.14 22.73 19.21
C ARG A 164 0.59 22.89 20.63
N SER A 165 -0.17 21.90 21.11
CA SER A 165 -0.64 21.86 22.49
C SER A 165 0.49 21.68 23.50
N LEU A 166 1.49 20.83 23.21
CA LEU A 166 2.63 20.61 24.10
C LEU A 166 3.56 21.83 24.17
N GLN A 167 3.85 22.45 23.02
CA GLN A 167 4.69 23.65 22.90
C GLN A 167 4.10 24.86 23.63
N ALA A 168 2.77 24.93 23.76
CA ALA A 168 2.10 25.99 24.52
C ALA A 168 2.36 25.92 26.04
N THR A 169 2.89 24.81 26.55
CA THR A 169 3.19 24.65 27.98
C THR A 169 4.63 25.03 28.29
N LYS A 170 4.89 25.49 29.53
CA LYS A 170 6.24 25.87 29.99
C LYS A 170 7.27 24.72 30.04
N PHE A 171 6.82 23.48 29.94
CA PHE A 171 7.66 22.29 30.08
C PHE A 171 8.38 21.89 28.78
N PHE A 172 7.95 22.43 27.64
CA PHE A 172 8.52 22.11 26.33
C PHE A 172 9.14 23.34 25.70
N GLN A 173 10.36 23.18 25.18
CA GLN A 173 11.10 24.21 24.45
C GLN A 173 11.33 23.73 23.02
N THR A 174 11.68 24.66 22.12
CA THR A 174 11.95 24.36 20.70
C THR A 174 13.37 24.77 20.36
N THR A 175 14.07 23.91 19.64
CA THR A 175 15.42 24.13 19.14
C THR A 175 15.56 23.44 17.78
N GLU A 176 16.58 23.81 17.03
CA GLU A 176 17.03 23.10 15.84
C GLU A 176 18.25 22.25 16.22
N LEU A 177 18.29 21.01 15.74
CA LEU A 177 19.33 20.02 16.05
C LEU A 177 19.61 19.16 14.81
N ASP A 178 20.80 18.59 14.75
CA ASP A 178 21.11 17.55 13.77
C ASP A 178 20.23 16.30 14.00
N TRP A 179 19.84 15.63 12.91
CA TRP A 179 18.97 14.47 12.97
C TRP A 179 19.62 13.30 13.74
N VAL A 180 20.93 13.10 13.55
CA VAL A 180 21.68 12.05 14.27
C VAL A 180 21.74 12.36 15.76
N GLU A 181 21.99 13.62 16.12
CA GLU A 181 21.97 14.07 17.51
C GLU A 181 20.60 13.82 18.17
N ALA A 182 19.51 14.23 17.52
CA ALA A 182 18.16 13.99 18.00
C ALA A 182 17.86 12.48 18.12
N GLY A 183 18.30 11.67 17.16
CA GLY A 183 18.15 10.22 17.17
C GLY A 183 18.85 9.55 18.36
N LEU A 184 20.09 9.95 18.65
CA LEU A 184 20.84 9.48 19.82
C LEU A 184 20.17 9.86 21.13
N GLN A 185 19.63 11.08 21.22
CA GLN A 185 18.87 11.54 22.39
C GLN A 185 17.62 10.69 22.61
N VAL A 186 16.83 10.40 21.56
CA VAL A 186 15.64 9.53 21.64
C VAL A 186 16.01 8.13 22.12
N CYS A 187 17.09 7.54 21.59
CA CYS A 187 17.55 6.21 22.01
C CYS A 187 17.95 6.17 23.49
N ARG A 188 18.69 7.19 23.95
CA ARG A 188 19.10 7.32 25.36
C ARG A 188 17.89 7.50 26.29
N GLN A 189 16.93 8.34 25.90
CA GLN A 189 15.70 8.56 26.66
C GLN A 189 14.88 7.26 26.76
N GLY A 190 14.68 6.56 25.65
CA GLY A 190 13.98 5.28 25.61
C GLY A 190 14.63 4.22 26.51
N TYR A 191 15.96 4.08 26.44
CA TYR A 191 16.73 3.19 27.32
C TYR A 191 16.50 3.52 28.79
N ASN A 192 16.65 4.79 29.17
CA ASN A 192 16.47 5.24 30.55
C ASN A 192 15.04 5.01 31.05
N MET A 193 14.02 5.30 30.24
CA MET A 193 12.61 5.09 30.60
C MET A 193 12.31 3.61 30.88
N LEU A 194 12.78 2.70 30.02
CA LEU A 194 12.60 1.26 30.23
C LEU A 194 13.40 0.76 31.44
N ASN A 195 14.63 1.24 31.62
CA ASN A 195 15.46 0.84 32.74
C ASN A 195 14.88 1.33 34.08
N LEU A 196 14.38 2.57 34.14
CA LEU A 196 13.66 3.10 35.29
C LEU A 196 12.43 2.25 35.64
N LEU A 197 11.73 1.71 34.64
CA LEU A 197 10.60 0.80 34.89
C LEU A 197 11.05 -0.54 35.49
N ILE A 198 12.17 -1.09 35.05
CA ILE A 198 12.78 -2.33 35.62
C ILE A 198 13.15 -2.09 37.08
N HIS A 199 13.83 -0.97 37.37
CA HIS A 199 14.20 -0.59 38.72
C HIS A 199 12.99 -0.30 39.61
N ARG A 200 11.97 0.40 39.11
CA ARG A 200 10.72 0.66 39.84
C ARG A 200 9.98 -0.62 40.25
N LYS A 201 10.11 -1.70 39.46
CA LYS A 201 9.56 -3.02 39.79
C LYS A 201 10.47 -3.86 40.70
N ASN A 202 11.62 -3.32 41.10
CA ASN A 202 12.65 -4.00 41.90
C ASN A 202 13.09 -5.33 41.26
N LEU A 203 13.47 -5.28 39.98
CA LEU A 203 13.91 -6.43 39.18
C LEU A 203 15.42 -6.40 38.94
N ASN A 204 16.22 -6.37 40.02
CA ASN A 204 17.68 -6.21 39.96
C ASN A 204 18.43 -7.38 39.31
N TYR A 205 17.74 -8.50 39.07
CA TYR A 205 18.25 -9.69 38.39
C TYR A 205 18.02 -9.65 36.87
N LEU A 206 17.46 -8.57 36.34
CA LEU A 206 17.34 -8.30 34.91
C LEU A 206 18.23 -7.13 34.51
N HIS A 207 18.88 -7.28 33.37
CA HIS A 207 19.68 -6.24 32.75
C HIS A 207 19.15 -5.95 31.35
N LEU A 208 18.91 -4.67 31.07
CA LEU A 208 18.64 -4.17 29.73
C LEU A 208 19.96 -3.64 29.17
N ASP A 209 20.44 -4.25 28.08
CA ASP A 209 21.63 -3.75 27.38
C ASP A 209 21.30 -2.55 26.47
N TYR A 210 22.33 -1.84 26.00
CA TYR A 210 22.16 -0.65 25.14
C TYR A 210 21.57 -0.95 23.75
N ASN A 211 21.52 -2.22 23.35
CA ASN A 211 20.87 -2.71 22.14
C ASN A 211 19.45 -3.23 22.42
N PHE A 212 18.89 -2.87 23.59
CA PHE A 212 17.55 -3.21 24.03
C PHE A 212 17.28 -4.72 24.19
N ASN A 213 18.32 -5.55 24.40
CA ASN A 213 18.12 -6.94 24.80
C ASN A 213 17.93 -7.00 26.32
N LEU A 214 16.87 -7.68 26.75
CA LEU A 214 16.60 -7.95 28.16
C LEU A 214 17.16 -9.32 28.52
N LYS A 215 18.16 -9.37 29.41
CA LYS A 215 18.88 -10.58 29.80
C LYS A 215 18.81 -10.77 31.33
N PRO A 216 18.68 -12.01 31.82
CA PRO A 216 18.86 -12.29 33.23
C PRO A 216 20.35 -12.17 33.62
N VAL A 217 20.64 -11.53 34.75
CA VAL A 217 22.00 -11.40 35.29
C VAL A 217 22.46 -12.70 35.95
N LYS A 218 21.50 -13.42 36.56
CA LYS A 218 21.71 -14.70 37.24
C LYS A 218 20.58 -15.66 36.89
N THR A 219 20.76 -16.94 37.19
CA THR A 219 19.67 -17.92 37.11
C THR A 219 18.52 -17.48 38.01
N VAL A 220 17.35 -17.30 37.39
CA VAL A 220 16.18 -16.70 38.02
C VAL A 220 15.30 -17.80 38.62
N THR A 221 14.92 -17.65 39.89
CA THR A 221 13.99 -18.59 40.54
C THR A 221 12.60 -18.56 39.89
N THR A 222 11.78 -19.57 40.11
CA THR A 222 10.39 -19.59 39.61
C THR A 222 9.55 -18.40 40.10
N LYS A 223 9.78 -17.94 41.33
CA LYS A 223 9.14 -16.75 41.91
C LYS A 223 9.60 -15.46 41.22
N GLU A 224 10.91 -15.29 41.06
CA GLU A 224 11.47 -14.13 40.36
C GLU A 224 11.03 -14.09 38.88
N ARG A 225 10.95 -15.26 38.21
CA ARG A 225 10.49 -15.39 36.81
C ARG A 225 9.03 -14.96 36.64
N LYS A 226 8.15 -15.40 37.54
CA LYS A 226 6.74 -14.98 37.54
C LYS A 226 6.61 -13.47 37.78
N LYS A 227 7.43 -12.90 38.67
CA LYS A 227 7.44 -11.46 38.98
C LYS A 227 7.99 -10.61 37.82
N SER A 228 8.99 -11.12 37.09
CA SER A 228 9.66 -10.41 36.01
C SER A 228 9.02 -10.62 34.64
N GLN A 229 7.85 -11.25 34.58
CA GLN A 229 7.12 -11.45 33.34
C GLN A 229 6.54 -10.11 32.87
N PHE A 230 7.19 -9.51 31.88
CA PHE A 230 6.69 -8.32 31.22
C PHE A 230 5.61 -8.67 30.19
N GLY A 231 4.65 -7.78 30.00
CA GLY A 231 3.58 -7.93 29.01
C GLY A 231 3.99 -7.42 27.63
N ASN A 232 3.10 -7.61 26.65
CA ASN A 232 3.33 -7.23 25.25
C ASN A 232 3.64 -5.74 25.08
N ALA A 233 3.04 -4.84 25.87
CA ALA A 233 3.29 -3.40 25.76
C ALA A 233 4.78 -3.06 25.98
N PHE A 234 5.41 -3.68 26.98
CA PHE A 234 6.84 -3.48 27.27
C PHE A 234 7.70 -4.04 26.14
N HIS A 235 7.43 -5.28 25.70
CA HIS A 235 8.23 -5.93 24.66
C HIS A 235 8.07 -5.25 23.30
N LEU A 236 6.87 -4.82 22.93
CA LEU A 236 6.62 -4.09 21.70
C LEU A 236 7.35 -2.74 21.70
N CYS A 237 7.25 -1.97 22.79
CA CYS A 237 7.97 -0.71 22.91
C CYS A 237 9.49 -0.90 22.85
N ARG A 238 10.00 -1.94 23.52
CA ARG A 238 11.42 -2.33 23.47
C ARG A 238 11.88 -2.65 22.04
N GLU A 239 11.14 -3.45 21.28
CA GLU A 239 11.51 -3.79 19.90
C GLU A 239 11.40 -2.60 18.95
N ILE A 240 10.43 -1.70 19.15
CA ILE A 240 10.36 -0.44 18.39
C ILE A 240 11.61 0.40 18.64
N LEU A 241 11.99 0.58 19.91
CA LEU A 241 13.22 1.32 20.27
C LEU A 241 14.49 0.64 19.75
N ARG A 242 14.51 -0.69 19.72
CA ARG A 242 15.60 -1.47 19.11
C ARG A 242 15.72 -1.22 17.62
N LEU A 243 14.60 -1.22 16.88
CA LEU A 243 14.59 -0.89 15.45
C LEU A 243 15.05 0.55 15.22
N THR A 244 14.54 1.51 16.02
CA THR A 244 14.98 2.91 15.95
C THR A 244 16.48 3.03 16.19
N LYS A 245 17.02 2.34 17.20
CA LYS A 245 18.46 2.32 17.51
C LYS A 245 19.28 1.82 16.34
N LEU A 246 18.89 0.71 15.69
CA LEU A 246 19.59 0.18 14.52
C LEU A 246 19.62 1.18 13.36
N VAL A 247 18.50 1.87 13.10
CA VAL A 247 18.43 2.88 12.04
C VAL A 247 19.31 4.09 12.37
N VAL A 248 19.27 4.58 13.61
CA VAL A 248 20.11 5.71 14.05
C VAL A 248 21.58 5.36 13.99
N ASP A 249 21.99 4.21 14.55
CA ASP A 249 23.39 3.75 14.54
C ASP A 249 23.96 3.55 13.15
N SER A 250 23.13 3.23 12.16
CA SER A 250 23.56 3.12 10.76
C SER A 250 23.94 4.47 10.13
N ASN A 251 23.56 5.58 10.76
CA ASN A 251 23.81 6.95 10.32
C ASN A 251 24.79 7.71 11.25
N VAL A 252 25.26 7.07 12.34
CA VAL A 252 26.30 7.59 13.25
C VAL A 252 27.67 7.27 12.66
#